data_AF-A0A956V6C2-F1
#
_entry.id   AF-A0A956V6C2-F1
#
_cell.length_a   1.000
_cell.length_b   1.000
_cell.length_c   1.000
_cell.angle_alpha   90.00
_cell.angle_beta   90.00
_cell.angle_gamma   90.00
#
_symmetry.space_group_name_H-M   'P 1'
#
loop_
_entity.id
_entity.type
_entity.pdbx_description
1 polymer ?
#
loop_
_entity_poly.entity_id
_entity_poly.type
_entity_poly.pdbx_seq_one_letter_code
_entity_poly.pdbx_strand_id
1 'polypeptide(L)'
;MAEHKKGAVAYYLIIALILGAITYVEFAIVEYQNAISWLNPFWTIIVLVVLSLVKFALVVAIYMHLRDDDPIYTGFFSSGMVIAMGTFVALSFLFTVRSVNAFRSHQETTAAIEGEAAPGHGEGEHVVVTEPVKTLAESSHVPSPKNQAALNVSLPAAPVAEYSLRLPGLAMAETLPQNAETT
;
A
#
# COMPACT_ATOMS: atom_id res chain seq x y z
N MET A 1 -54.19 14.53 -19.88
CA MET A 1 -53.04 13.78 -20.42
C MET A 1 -51.92 13.92 -19.41
N ALA A 2 -51.69 12.88 -18.60
CA ALA A 2 -50.66 12.92 -17.56
C ALA A 2 -49.30 12.66 -18.21
N GLU A 3 -48.54 13.73 -18.40
CA GLU A 3 -47.18 13.67 -18.87
C GLU A 3 -46.30 13.03 -17.78
N HIS A 4 -45.92 11.76 -17.97
CA HIS A 4 -44.99 11.07 -17.11
C HIS A 4 -43.59 11.68 -17.29
N LYS A 5 -43.25 12.64 -16.42
CA LYS A 5 -41.87 13.10 -16.21
C LYS A 5 -41.06 11.90 -15.70
N LYS A 6 -40.53 11.08 -16.62
CA LYS A 6 -39.63 9.96 -16.28
C LYS A 6 -38.49 10.55 -15.46
N GLY A 7 -38.46 10.20 -14.18
CA GLY A 7 -37.74 10.95 -13.15
C GLY A 7 -36.25 11.00 -13.44
N ALA A 8 -35.62 12.17 -13.23
CA ALA A 8 -34.17 12.34 -13.27
C ALA A 8 -33.43 11.27 -12.44
N VAL A 9 -34.06 10.78 -11.37
CA VAL A 9 -33.56 9.67 -10.55
C VAL A 9 -33.33 8.40 -11.39
N ALA A 10 -34.24 8.03 -12.28
CA ALA A 10 -34.09 6.84 -13.12
C ALA A 10 -32.90 7.00 -14.08
N TYR A 11 -32.66 8.20 -14.60
CA TYR A 11 -31.51 8.50 -15.45
C TYR A 11 -30.19 8.25 -14.72
N TYR A 12 -30.02 8.80 -13.51
CA TYR A 12 -28.81 8.58 -12.71
C TYR A 12 -28.62 7.12 -12.27
N LEU A 13 -29.71 6.39 -12.03
CA LEU A 13 -29.65 4.96 -11.70
C LEU A 13 -29.20 4.12 -12.90
N ILE A 14 -29.67 4.42 -14.11
CA ILE A 14 -29.23 3.75 -15.34
C ILE A 14 -27.73 3.98 -15.57
N ILE A 15 -27.25 5.20 -15.36
CA ILE A 15 -25.82 5.51 -15.49
C ILE A 15 -25.01 4.78 -14.42
N ALA A 16 -25.56 4.65 -13.20
CA ALA A 16 -24.88 3.97 -12.10
C ALA A 16 -24.75 2.48 -12.41
N LEU A 17 -25.79 1.91 -13.00
CA LEU A 17 -25.80 0.53 -13.45
C LEU A 17 -24.77 0.31 -14.58
N ILE A 18 -24.70 1.21 -15.56
CA ILE A 18 -23.69 1.15 -16.63
C ILE A 18 -22.29 1.25 -16.03
N LEU A 19 -22.04 2.21 -15.14
CA LEU A 19 -20.74 2.38 -14.49
C LEU A 19 -20.36 1.14 -13.68
N GLY A 20 -21.32 0.57 -12.94
CA GLY A 20 -21.16 -0.69 -12.23
C GLY A 20 -20.84 -1.85 -13.16
N ALA A 21 -21.49 -1.95 -14.31
CA ALA A 21 -21.20 -2.96 -15.32
C ALA A 21 -19.79 -2.81 -15.89
N ILE A 22 -19.33 -1.60 -16.20
CA ILE A 22 -17.95 -1.37 -16.65
C ILE A 22 -16.95 -1.75 -15.54
N THR A 23 -17.27 -1.52 -14.26
CA THR A 23 -16.45 -1.95 -13.11
C THR A 23 -16.41 -3.47 -12.96
N TYR A 24 -17.53 -4.14 -13.14
CA TYR A 24 -17.56 -5.60 -13.15
C TYR A 24 -16.73 -6.18 -14.29
N VAL A 25 -16.84 -5.61 -15.50
CA VAL A 25 -16.04 -6.03 -16.66
C VAL A 25 -14.55 -5.80 -16.41
N GLU A 26 -14.16 -4.65 -15.83
CA GLU A 26 -12.76 -4.39 -15.46
C GLU A 26 -12.23 -5.46 -14.50
N PHE A 27 -12.98 -5.74 -13.44
CA PHE A 27 -12.63 -6.77 -12.47
C PHE A 27 -12.53 -8.16 -13.13
N ALA A 28 -13.46 -8.51 -14.01
CA ALA A 28 -13.44 -9.77 -14.74
C ALA A 28 -12.21 -9.91 -15.65
N ILE A 29 -11.76 -8.82 -16.30
CA ILE A 29 -10.54 -8.83 -17.13
C ILE A 29 -9.30 -9.13 -16.27
N VAL A 30 -9.22 -8.58 -15.06
CA VAL A 30 -8.12 -8.83 -14.12
C VAL A 30 -8.16 -10.26 -13.59
N GLU A 31 -9.31 -10.71 -13.10
CA GLU A 31 -9.49 -12.04 -12.50
C GLU A 31 -9.24 -13.16 -13.51
N TYR A 32 -9.75 -13.01 -14.73
CA TYR A 32 -9.64 -14.01 -15.79
C TYR A 32 -8.47 -13.76 -16.75
N GLN A 33 -7.46 -12.95 -16.39
CA GLN A 33 -6.33 -12.65 -17.28
C GLN A 33 -5.63 -13.93 -17.77
N ASN A 34 -5.56 -14.96 -16.92
CA ASN A 34 -4.91 -16.24 -17.22
C ASN A 34 -5.70 -17.10 -18.23
N ALA A 35 -7.01 -16.88 -18.35
CA ALA A 35 -7.86 -17.58 -19.32
C ALA A 35 -7.78 -16.96 -20.72
N ILE A 36 -7.31 -15.71 -20.82
CA ILE A 36 -7.22 -14.96 -22.08
C ILE A 36 -5.78 -15.05 -22.59
N SER A 37 -5.38 -16.23 -23.09
CA SER A 37 -4.01 -16.49 -23.56
C SER A 37 -3.53 -15.60 -24.72
N TRP A 38 -4.43 -14.84 -25.37
CA TRP A 38 -4.09 -13.92 -26.45
C TRP A 38 -3.68 -12.51 -25.96
N LEU A 39 -4.06 -12.11 -24.74
CA LEU A 39 -3.75 -10.77 -24.24
C LEU A 39 -2.36 -10.74 -23.59
N ASN A 40 -1.44 -9.98 -24.20
CA ASN A 40 -0.17 -9.67 -23.55
C ASN A 40 -0.41 -8.92 -22.22
N PRO A 41 0.31 -9.25 -21.13
CA PRO A 41 0.14 -8.60 -19.82
C PRO A 41 0.26 -7.07 -19.88
N PHE A 42 1.13 -6.57 -20.76
CA PHE A 42 1.30 -5.14 -20.99
C PHE A 42 0.03 -4.47 -21.54
N TRP A 43 -0.66 -5.15 -22.47
CA TRP A 43 -1.86 -4.59 -23.10
C TRP A 43 -3.02 -4.53 -22.11
N THR A 44 -3.13 -5.53 -21.23
CA THR A 44 -4.11 -5.55 -20.14
C THR A 44 -3.97 -4.31 -19.25
N ILE A 45 -2.75 -3.97 -18.82
CA ILE A 45 -2.50 -2.79 -17.98
C ILE A 45 -2.96 -1.51 -18.67
N ILE A 46 -2.65 -1.33 -19.96
CA ILE A 46 -3.07 -0.13 -20.70
C ILE A 46 -4.60 -0.04 -20.77
N VAL A 47 -5.27 -1.14 -21.09
CA VAL A 47 -6.73 -1.18 -21.16
C VAL A 47 -7.36 -0.84 -19.80
N LEU A 48 -6.83 -1.38 -18.70
CA LEU A 48 -7.30 -1.09 -17.34
C LEU A 48 -7.13 0.39 -16.99
N VAL A 49 -5.98 0.98 -17.29
CA VAL A 49 -5.73 2.41 -17.08
C VAL A 49 -6.73 3.27 -17.86
N VAL A 50 -6.99 2.92 -19.13
CA VAL A 50 -7.96 3.65 -19.97
C VAL A 50 -9.37 3.49 -19.41
N LEU A 51 -9.81 2.28 -19.05
CA LEU A 51 -11.13 2.04 -18.46
C LEU A 51 -11.30 2.82 -17.14
N SER A 52 -10.26 2.90 -16.31
CA SER A 52 -10.26 3.67 -15.07
C SER A 52 -10.38 5.18 -15.33
N LEU A 53 -9.61 5.72 -16.28
CA LEU A 53 -9.72 7.12 -16.70
C LEU A 53 -11.11 7.46 -17.23
N VAL A 54 -11.68 6.60 -18.07
CA VAL A 54 -13.02 6.80 -18.64
C VAL A 54 -14.07 6.81 -17.55
N LYS A 55 -14.02 5.88 -16.59
CA LYS A 55 -14.95 5.86 -15.44
C LYS A 55 -14.85 7.12 -14.61
N PHE A 56 -13.61 7.52 -14.29
CA PHE A 56 -13.37 8.76 -13.57
C PHE A 56 -14.00 9.94 -14.31
N ALA A 57 -13.71 10.10 -15.61
CA ALA A 57 -14.27 11.17 -16.43
C ALA A 57 -15.80 11.14 -16.50
N LEU A 58 -16.40 9.97 -16.66
CA LEU A 58 -17.86 9.80 -16.68
C LEU A 58 -18.48 10.22 -15.34
N VAL A 59 -17.82 9.86 -14.23
CA VAL A 59 -18.27 10.21 -12.89
C VAL A 59 -18.22 11.70 -12.67
N VAL A 60 -17.13 12.37 -13.02
CA VAL A 60 -17.07 13.81 -12.82
C VAL A 60 -18.02 14.54 -13.77
N ALA A 61 -18.08 14.15 -15.04
CA ALA A 61 -18.96 14.80 -16.00
C ALA A 61 -20.45 14.70 -15.62
N ILE A 62 -20.91 13.53 -15.16
CA ILE A 62 -22.34 13.26 -14.92
C ILE A 62 -22.72 13.37 -13.44
N TYR A 63 -21.98 12.76 -12.50
CA TYR A 63 -22.36 12.74 -11.08
C TYR A 63 -21.96 14.00 -10.32
N MET A 64 -20.87 14.65 -10.72
CA MET A 64 -20.52 15.97 -10.19
C MET A 64 -21.19 17.10 -10.96
N HIS A 65 -22.06 16.77 -11.93
CA HIS A 65 -22.86 17.70 -12.74
C HIS A 65 -22.05 18.73 -13.55
N LEU A 66 -20.73 18.55 -13.66
CA LEU A 66 -19.82 19.45 -14.38
C LEU A 66 -20.20 19.67 -15.85
N ARG A 67 -20.90 18.70 -16.46
CA ARG A 67 -21.41 18.83 -17.83
C ARG A 67 -22.54 19.85 -17.96
N ASP A 68 -23.39 19.94 -16.94
CA ASP A 68 -24.62 20.76 -16.97
C ASP A 68 -24.47 22.07 -16.16
N ASP A 69 -23.32 22.25 -15.49
CA ASP A 69 -23.00 23.40 -14.65
C ASP A 69 -22.08 24.41 -15.38
N ASP A 70 -21.85 25.58 -14.77
CA ASP A 70 -21.02 26.63 -15.33
C ASP A 70 -19.56 26.17 -15.55
N PRO A 71 -18.89 26.65 -16.61
CA PRO A 71 -17.52 26.24 -16.94
C PRO A 71 -16.49 26.63 -15.86
N ILE A 72 -16.84 27.53 -14.94
CA ILE A 72 -16.02 27.90 -13.79
C ILE A 72 -15.81 26.71 -12.84
N TYR A 73 -16.86 25.91 -12.59
CA TYR A 73 -16.76 24.72 -11.76
C TYR A 73 -15.88 23.65 -12.41
N THR A 74 -15.99 23.52 -13.74
CA THR A 74 -15.10 22.66 -14.53
C THR A 74 -13.66 23.13 -14.52
N GLY A 75 -13.42 24.44 -14.60
CA GLY A 75 -12.09 25.01 -14.43
C GLY A 75 -11.48 24.71 -13.07
N PHE A 76 -12.23 24.90 -11.98
CA PHE A 76 -11.73 24.65 -10.62
C PHE A 76 -11.40 23.17 -10.40
N PHE A 77 -12.31 22.27 -10.78
CA PHE A 77 -12.07 20.83 -10.66
C PHE A 77 -10.86 20.36 -11.49
N SER A 78 -10.81 20.73 -12.76
CA SER A 78 -9.72 20.34 -13.66
C SER A 78 -8.38 20.93 -13.23
N SER A 79 -8.36 22.14 -12.64
CA SER A 79 -7.14 22.72 -12.08
C SER A 79 -6.54 21.88 -10.97
N GLY A 80 -7.37 21.36 -10.06
CA GLY A 80 -6.94 20.42 -9.03
C GLY A 80 -6.40 19.12 -9.63
N MET A 81 -7.04 18.61 -10.68
CA MET A 81 -6.61 17.40 -11.41
C MET A 81 -5.24 17.60 -12.07
N VAL A 82 -5.01 18.77 -12.68
CA VAL A 82 -3.72 19.15 -13.29
C VAL A 82 -2.64 19.30 -12.23
N ILE A 83 -2.92 19.96 -11.10
CA ILE A 83 -1.96 20.11 -10.00
C ILE A 83 -1.61 18.75 -9.40
N ALA A 84 -2.61 17.89 -9.17
CA ALA A 84 -2.40 16.55 -8.63
C ALA A 84 -1.55 15.69 -9.58
N MET A 85 -1.90 15.65 -10.86
CA MET A 85 -1.16 14.89 -11.87
C MET A 85 0.27 15.45 -12.05
N GLY A 86 0.42 16.77 -12.10
CA GLY A 86 1.72 17.43 -12.18
C GLY A 86 2.61 17.11 -10.97
N THR A 87 2.05 17.15 -9.77
CA THR A 87 2.77 16.79 -8.53
C THR A 87 3.14 15.31 -8.51
N PHE A 88 2.21 14.42 -8.90
CA PHE A 88 2.47 12.99 -9.01
C PHE A 88 3.64 12.71 -9.96
N VAL A 89 3.61 13.26 -11.18
CA VAL A 89 4.68 13.09 -12.16
C VAL A 89 6.00 13.68 -11.65
N ALA A 90 5.98 14.87 -11.04
CA ALA A 90 7.18 15.50 -10.50
C ALA A 90 7.83 14.68 -9.39
N LEU A 91 7.04 14.15 -8.45
CA LEU A 91 7.53 13.30 -7.36
C LEU A 91 8.01 11.94 -7.88
N SER A 92 7.26 11.31 -8.80
CA SER A 92 7.69 10.07 -9.45
C SER A 92 9.02 10.25 -10.17
N PHE A 93 9.22 11.37 -10.88
CA PHE A 93 10.48 11.69 -11.54
C PHE A 93 11.61 11.91 -10.53
N LEU A 94 11.39 12.74 -9.51
CA LEU A 94 12.38 13.04 -8.48
C LEU A 94 12.86 11.77 -7.75
N PHE A 95 11.94 10.91 -7.34
CA PHE A 95 12.28 9.66 -6.66
C PHE A 95 12.93 8.64 -7.60
N THR A 96 12.51 8.58 -8.87
CA THR A 96 13.14 7.68 -9.85
C THR A 96 14.58 8.10 -10.14
N VAL A 97 14.84 9.40 -10.36
CA VAL A 97 16.21 9.88 -10.61
C VAL A 97 17.10 9.65 -9.39
N ARG A 98 16.60 9.98 -8.20
CA ARG A 98 17.34 9.77 -6.95
C ARG A 98 17.62 8.30 -6.68
N SER A 99 16.65 7.41 -6.87
CA SER A 99 16.77 5.97 -6.59
C SER A 99 17.75 5.30 -7.52
N VAL A 100 17.68 5.61 -8.82
CA VAL A 100 18.61 5.06 -9.81
C VAL A 100 20.04 5.53 -9.52
N ASN A 101 20.24 6.79 -9.14
CA ASN A 101 21.57 7.30 -8.78
C ASN A 101 22.09 6.74 -7.45
N ALA A 102 21.21 6.47 -6.48
CA ALA A 102 21.59 5.81 -5.22
C ALA A 102 22.15 4.40 -5.46
N PHE A 103 21.54 3.66 -6.40
CA PHE A 103 21.95 2.30 -6.71
C PHE A 103 23.32 2.26 -7.42
N ARG A 104 23.58 3.25 -8.30
CA ARG A 104 24.86 3.38 -9.01
C ARG A 104 26.04 3.66 -8.08
N SER A 105 25.86 4.51 -7.07
CA SER A 105 26.94 4.85 -6.12
C SER A 105 27.43 3.64 -5.32
N HIS A 106 26.55 2.68 -5.01
CA HIS A 106 26.96 1.45 -4.31
C HIS A 106 27.73 0.49 -5.21
N GLN A 107 27.47 0.51 -6.52
CA GLN A 107 28.15 -0.36 -7.48
C GLN A 107 29.58 0.12 -7.79
N GLU A 108 29.83 1.44 -7.86
CA GLU A 108 31.18 1.97 -8.07
C GLU A 108 32.10 1.67 -6.88
N THR A 109 31.57 1.69 -5.65
CA THR A 109 32.37 1.31 -4.46
C THR A 109 32.74 -0.16 -4.45
N THR A 110 31.91 -1.06 -5.01
CA THR A 110 32.23 -2.50 -5.11
C THR A 110 33.09 -2.83 -6.33
N ALA A 111 32.87 -2.15 -7.47
CA ALA A 111 33.67 -2.35 -8.67
C ALA A 111 35.10 -1.81 -8.53
N ALA A 112 35.29 -0.70 -7.78
CA ALA A 112 36.61 -0.21 -7.43
C ALA A 112 37.39 -1.14 -6.49
N ILE A 113 36.70 -2.06 -5.78
CA ILE A 113 37.34 -3.08 -4.93
C ILE A 113 37.70 -4.34 -5.73
N GLU A 114 37.05 -4.62 -6.86
CA GLU A 114 37.25 -5.83 -7.66
C GLU A 114 38.14 -5.61 -8.92
N GLY A 115 38.43 -4.36 -9.27
CA GLY A 115 39.31 -3.99 -10.39
C GLY A 115 40.81 -4.15 -10.12
N GLU A 116 41.22 -4.56 -8.92
CA GLU A 116 42.63 -4.60 -8.51
C GLU A 116 43.06 -5.97 -7.96
N ALA A 117 42.99 -7.00 -8.82
CA ALA A 117 43.70 -8.28 -8.64
C ALA A 117 43.95 -8.88 -10.03
N ALA A 118 45.15 -9.17 -10.55
CA ALA A 118 46.55 -9.28 -10.10
C ALA A 118 47.43 -9.40 -11.39
N PRO A 119 48.75 -9.71 -11.42
CA PRO A 119 49.73 -9.95 -10.35
C PRO A 119 51.08 -9.19 -10.53
N GLY A 120 51.80 -8.94 -9.44
CA GLY A 120 53.17 -8.39 -9.53
C GLY A 120 53.88 -8.37 -8.18
N HIS A 121 54.91 -9.20 -8.07
CA HIS A 121 55.75 -9.53 -6.92
C HIS A 121 56.48 -8.32 -6.28
N GLY A 122 56.66 -8.35 -4.95
CA GLY A 122 57.90 -7.86 -4.33
C GLY A 122 57.80 -6.76 -3.27
N GLU A 123 57.95 -7.21 -2.01
CA GLU A 123 58.74 -6.60 -0.93
C GLU A 123 58.22 -5.31 -0.24
N GLY A 124 58.29 -5.35 1.10
CA GLY A 124 57.47 -4.52 1.97
C GLY A 124 57.88 -3.07 2.10
N GLU A 125 56.88 -2.21 2.25
CA GLU A 125 56.99 -1.03 3.11
C GLU A 125 55.65 -0.76 3.78
N HIS A 126 55.70 -0.74 5.11
CA HIS A 126 54.58 -0.60 6.00
C HIS A 126 54.26 0.89 6.17
N VAL A 127 53.46 1.46 5.25
CA VAL A 127 52.91 2.82 5.44
C VAL A 127 51.57 2.69 6.16
N VAL A 128 51.67 2.82 7.46
CA VAL A 128 50.57 3.03 8.40
C VAL A 128 49.84 4.32 8.02
N VAL A 129 48.69 4.20 7.36
CA VAL A 129 47.62 5.18 7.49
C VAL A 129 46.63 4.58 8.49
N THR A 130 46.84 4.95 9.75
CA THR A 130 45.95 4.68 10.87
C THR A 130 44.62 5.41 10.66
N GLU A 131 43.58 4.70 10.25
CA GLU A 131 42.19 5.04 10.59
C GLU A 131 41.51 3.70 10.96
N PRO A 132 41.42 3.35 12.26
CA PRO A 132 40.76 2.12 12.67
C PRO A 132 39.25 2.23 12.42
N VAL A 133 38.71 1.20 11.78
CA VAL A 133 37.27 0.89 11.75
C VAL A 133 36.67 1.06 13.15
N LYS A 134 35.97 2.18 13.38
CA LYS A 134 35.07 2.32 14.54
C LYS A 134 33.95 3.33 14.25
N THR A 135 32.82 2.74 13.87
CA THR A 135 31.45 3.17 14.25
C THR A 135 31.01 4.59 13.86
N LEU A 136 30.55 4.78 12.62
CA LEU A 136 29.44 5.70 12.32
C LEU A 136 28.07 5.09 12.72
N ALA A 137 28.05 4.42 13.87
CA ALA A 137 26.84 4.16 14.64
C ALA A 137 26.62 5.29 15.68
N GLU A 138 27.20 6.47 15.43
CA GLU A 138 27.18 7.63 16.32
C GLU A 138 26.73 8.89 15.55
N SER A 139 25.49 8.87 15.03
CA SER A 139 24.73 10.10 14.74
C SER A 139 23.21 9.87 14.74
N SER A 140 22.73 8.89 15.52
CA SER A 140 21.34 8.87 15.96
C SER A 140 21.34 8.72 17.46
N HIS A 141 21.66 9.83 18.14
CA HIS A 141 21.40 9.98 19.55
C HIS A 141 19.88 10.00 19.77
N VAL A 142 19.30 8.81 19.86
CA VAL A 142 18.09 8.58 20.62
C VAL A 142 18.55 7.91 21.91
N PRO A 143 18.40 8.55 23.09
CA PRO A 143 18.73 7.89 24.34
C PRO A 143 17.82 6.67 24.50
N SER A 144 18.40 5.49 24.32
CA SER A 144 17.75 4.23 24.68
C SER A 144 17.47 4.24 26.19
N PRO A 145 16.24 3.97 26.65
CA PRO A 145 15.88 4.00 28.06
C PRO A 145 16.55 2.83 28.78
N LYS A 146 17.72 3.08 29.39
CA LYS A 146 18.56 2.10 30.08
C LYS A 146 17.94 1.46 31.34
N ASN A 147 16.69 1.77 31.66
CA ASN A 147 16.08 1.40 32.95
C ASN A 147 14.92 0.38 32.82
N GLN A 148 14.68 -0.21 31.65
CA GLN A 148 13.62 -1.23 31.51
C GLN A 148 14.02 -2.60 32.07
N ALA A 149 15.32 -2.93 32.05
CA ALA A 149 15.83 -4.19 32.62
C ALA A 149 15.92 -4.18 34.16
N ALA A 150 15.77 -3.02 34.79
CA ALA A 150 15.78 -2.86 36.25
C ALA A 150 14.37 -2.65 36.83
N LEU A 151 13.33 -2.63 35.99
CA LEU A 151 11.95 -2.47 36.44
C LEU A 151 11.34 -3.85 36.69
N ASN A 152 11.67 -4.44 37.85
CA ASN A 152 10.96 -5.62 38.35
C ASN A 152 9.57 -5.20 38.82
N VAL A 153 8.66 -4.99 37.87
CA VAL A 153 7.23 -4.88 38.16
C VAL A 153 6.79 -6.28 38.58
N SER A 154 6.72 -6.52 39.88
CA SER A 154 6.00 -7.68 40.39
C SER A 154 4.55 -7.51 39.96
N LEU A 155 4.15 -8.27 38.95
CA LEU A 155 2.75 -8.40 38.57
C LEU A 155 2.02 -8.82 39.85
N PRO A 156 1.02 -8.05 40.32
CA PRO A 156 0.19 -8.53 41.41
C PRO A 156 -0.39 -9.87 40.95
N ALA A 157 -0.36 -10.88 41.83
CA ALA A 157 -0.93 -12.19 41.54
C ALA A 157 -2.34 -11.94 41.00
N ALA A 158 -2.50 -12.17 39.69
CA ALA A 158 -3.79 -12.01 39.06
C ALA A 158 -4.71 -12.96 39.82
N PRO A 159 -5.78 -12.47 40.48
CA PRO A 159 -6.80 -13.40 40.94
C PRO A 159 -7.20 -14.16 39.69
N VAL A 160 -7.05 -15.49 39.74
CA VAL A 160 -7.55 -16.42 38.74
C VAL A 160 -9.08 -16.35 38.77
N ALA A 161 -9.61 -15.19 38.39
CA ALA A 161 -10.99 -15.01 38.06
C ALA A 161 -11.18 -15.81 36.77
N GLU A 162 -11.82 -16.96 36.90
CA GLU A 162 -12.24 -17.83 35.82
C GLU A 162 -12.90 -16.99 34.73
N TYR A 163 -12.15 -16.73 33.66
CA TYR A 163 -12.69 -16.12 32.47
C TYR A 163 -13.48 -17.20 31.72
N SER A 164 -14.78 -17.30 32.00
CA SER A 164 -15.66 -18.08 31.15
C SER A 164 -15.88 -17.31 29.85
N LEU A 165 -15.28 -17.81 28.77
CA LEU A 165 -15.63 -17.38 27.42
C LEU A 165 -17.07 -17.81 27.14
N ARG A 166 -18.03 -16.90 27.35
CA ARG A 166 -19.42 -17.13 26.98
C ARG A 166 -19.56 -17.04 25.46
N LEU A 167 -19.31 -18.18 24.80
CA LEU A 167 -19.61 -18.37 23.38
C LEU A 167 -21.12 -18.14 23.16
N PRO A 168 -21.53 -17.13 22.36
CA PRO A 168 -22.93 -16.86 22.12
C PRO A 168 -23.45 -17.92 21.14
N GLY A 169 -24.11 -18.97 21.67
CA GLY A 169 -24.75 -19.98 20.82
C GLY A 169 -24.95 -21.36 21.42
N LEU A 170 -24.32 -21.70 22.55
CA LEU A 170 -24.60 -22.97 23.25
C LEU A 170 -25.41 -22.71 24.51
N ALA A 171 -26.70 -22.48 24.28
CA ALA A 171 -27.70 -22.55 25.33
C ALA A 171 -27.92 -24.02 25.72
N MET A 172 -27.60 -24.33 26.97
CA MET A 172 -28.28 -25.29 27.84
C MET A 172 -28.32 -26.77 27.41
N ALA A 173 -27.43 -27.57 27.99
CA ALA A 173 -27.64 -28.95 28.41
C ALA A 173 -26.45 -29.27 29.35
N GLU A 174 -26.54 -29.83 30.53
CA GLU A 174 -27.61 -30.49 31.27
C GLU A 174 -27.09 -30.58 32.72
N THR A 175 -27.98 -30.36 33.68
CA THR A 175 -27.72 -30.53 35.10
C THR A 175 -27.69 -32.03 35.47
N LEU A 176 -26.73 -32.47 36.31
CA LEU A 176 -26.94 -33.15 37.61
C LEU A 176 -25.74 -34.07 38.03
N PRO A 177 -25.57 -34.34 39.34
CA PRO A 177 -24.30 -34.72 39.97
C PRO A 177 -24.07 -36.23 40.08
N GLN A 178 -22.81 -36.66 40.19
CA GLN A 178 -22.46 -37.99 40.71
C GLN A 178 -21.26 -37.95 41.67
N ASN A 179 -21.58 -38.38 42.88
CA ASN A 179 -20.77 -38.90 43.97
C ASN A 179 -20.17 -40.29 43.66
N ALA A 180 -18.92 -40.54 44.09
CA ALA A 180 -18.34 -41.81 44.58
C ALA A 180 -16.79 -41.68 44.54
N GLU A 181 -16.08 -41.49 45.65
CA GLU A 181 -15.50 -42.55 46.52
C GLU A 181 -14.66 -43.61 45.80
N THR A 182 -13.38 -43.72 46.23
CA THR A 182 -12.38 -44.84 46.30
C THR A 182 -11.01 -44.35 45.82
N THR A 183 -9.87 -44.49 46.52
CA THR A 183 -9.43 -45.34 47.65
C THR A 183 -8.28 -44.63 48.37
#